data_AF-A0A2E5EN39-F1
#
_entry.id   AF-A0A2E5EN39-F1
#
_cell.length_a   1.000
_cell.length_b   1.000
_cell.length_c   1.000
_cell.angle_alpha   90.00
_cell.angle_beta   90.00
_cell.angle_gamma   90.00
#
_symmetry.space_group_name_H-M   'P 1'
#
loop_
_entity.id
_entity.type
_entity.pdbx_description
1 polymer ?
#
loop_
_entity_poly.entity_id
_entity_poly.type
_entity_poly.pdbx_seq_one_letter_code
_entity_poly.pdbx_strand_id
1 'polypeptide(L)'
;MVRQCAAMNAKKWIGAVVLVAVVVVLAVLAYLPRKQAAEERAHLASALRSLDNINDFTDLDHAVAPLGMWFTWSTNEWLAVQYGDGTFPDWSLAIARDSEGRFFRSRERFGGAMASYLFKRLQYERLHWEQGTPEYLTFSPKNKKRVDLGVERADPAGVPAMKRFHDVSTSTNLAAGRAALKSIGFEPFDP
;
A
#
# COMPACT_ATOMS: atom_id res chain seq x y z
N MET A 1 14.88 14.70 -64.99
CA MET A 1 13.97 13.55 -64.77
C MET A 1 14.35 12.65 -63.59
N VAL A 2 15.64 12.40 -63.28
CA VAL A 2 16.06 11.51 -62.16
C VAL A 2 15.63 12.01 -60.76
N ARG A 3 15.49 13.32 -60.53
CA ARG A 3 15.07 13.88 -59.23
C ARG A 3 13.59 13.62 -58.87
N GLN A 4 12.72 13.33 -59.83
CA GLN A 4 11.29 13.08 -59.54
C GLN A 4 11.01 11.64 -59.05
N CYS A 5 11.84 10.65 -59.41
CA CYS A 5 11.69 9.27 -58.90
C CYS A 5 12.08 9.12 -57.41
N ALA A 6 13.02 9.91 -56.90
CA ALA A 6 13.45 9.84 -55.50
C ALA A 6 12.39 10.40 -54.53
N ALA A 7 11.69 11.47 -54.91
CA ALA A 7 10.71 12.14 -54.05
C ALA A 7 9.43 11.31 -53.80
N MET A 8 9.07 10.44 -54.74
CA MET A 8 7.86 9.60 -54.64
C MET A 8 8.02 8.44 -53.64
N ASN A 9 9.25 7.99 -53.40
CA ASN A 9 9.54 6.94 -52.42
C ASN A 9 9.51 7.47 -50.98
N ALA A 10 9.98 8.69 -50.74
CA ALA A 10 10.03 9.27 -49.39
C ALA A 10 8.64 9.36 -48.72
N LYS A 11 7.60 9.79 -49.46
CA LYS A 11 6.24 9.91 -48.92
C LYS A 11 5.64 8.56 -48.49
N LYS A 12 5.92 7.48 -49.24
CA LYS A 12 5.46 6.13 -48.90
C LYS A 12 6.15 5.60 -47.64
N TRP A 13 7.46 5.84 -47.50
CA TRP A 13 8.20 5.47 -46.30
C TRP A 13 7.72 6.21 -45.05
N ILE A 14 7.46 7.52 -45.15
CA ILE A 14 6.90 8.29 -44.04
C ILE A 14 5.55 7.71 -43.60
N GLY A 15 4.65 7.42 -44.55
CA GLY A 15 3.35 6.81 -44.23
C GLY A 15 3.47 5.46 -43.52
N ALA A 16 4.39 4.59 -43.98
CA ALA A 16 4.64 3.30 -43.35
C ALA A 16 5.21 3.44 -41.93
N VAL A 17 6.18 4.34 -41.71
CA VAL A 17 6.76 4.59 -40.39
C VAL A 17 5.71 5.13 -39.42
N VAL A 18 4.87 6.07 -39.86
CA VAL A 18 3.78 6.60 -39.04
C VAL A 18 2.78 5.50 -38.69
N LEU A 19 2.40 4.65 -39.64
CA LEU A 19 1.48 3.54 -39.38
C LEU A 19 2.05 2.56 -38.35
N VAL A 20 3.32 2.17 -38.49
CA VAL A 20 3.99 1.28 -37.52
C VAL A 20 4.05 1.93 -36.15
N ALA A 21 4.40 3.22 -36.06
CA ALA A 21 4.42 3.95 -34.79
C ALA A 21 3.04 3.96 -34.12
N VAL A 22 1.97 4.22 -34.88
CA VAL A 22 0.59 4.18 -34.37
C VAL A 22 0.22 2.78 -33.86
N VAL A 23 0.54 1.73 -34.61
CA VAL A 23 0.27 0.35 -34.18
C VAL A 23 1.00 0.00 -32.89
N VAL A 24 2.27 0.40 -32.77
CA VAL A 24 3.06 0.18 -31.54
C VAL A 24 2.45 0.94 -30.36
N VAL A 25 2.07 2.20 -30.53
CA VAL A 25 1.42 2.99 -29.48
C VAL A 25 0.10 2.34 -29.04
N LEU A 26 -0.74 1.91 -29.98
CA LEU A 26 -1.99 1.22 -29.66
C LEU A 26 -1.76 -0.11 -28.93
N ALA A 27 -0.75 -0.88 -29.34
CA ALA A 27 -0.38 -2.12 -28.67
C ALA A 27 0.08 -1.87 -27.22
N VAL A 28 0.90 -0.84 -26.99
CA VAL A 28 1.34 -0.45 -25.64
C VAL A 28 0.16 0.01 -24.79
N LEU A 29 -0.72 0.86 -25.32
CA LEU A 29 -1.92 1.33 -24.62
C LEU A 29 -2.89 0.20 -24.29
N ALA A 30 -2.98 -0.84 -25.12
CA ALA A 30 -3.77 -2.04 -24.84
C ALA A 30 -3.10 -2.98 -23.83
N TYR A 31 -1.77 -3.02 -23.79
CA TYR A 31 -0.99 -3.90 -22.92
C TYR A 31 -0.91 -3.40 -21.47
N LEU A 32 -0.65 -2.11 -21.26
CA LEU A 32 -0.40 -1.55 -19.92
C LEU A 32 -1.55 -1.81 -18.93
N PRO A 33 -2.83 -1.54 -19.25
CA PRO A 33 -3.92 -1.79 -18.30
C PRO A 33 -4.10 -3.27 -17.96
N ARG A 34 -3.79 -4.18 -18.90
CA ARG A 34 -3.86 -5.62 -18.67
C ARG A 34 -2.76 -6.08 -17.70
N LYS A 35 -1.54 -5.58 -17.90
CA LYS A 35 -0.42 -5.83 -16.99
C LYS A 35 -0.77 -5.32 -15.58
N GLN A 36 -1.30 -4.10 -15.47
CA GLN A 36 -1.73 -3.51 -14.20
C GLN A 36 -2.77 -4.38 -13.49
N ALA A 37 -3.84 -4.75 -14.20
CA ALA A 37 -4.91 -5.56 -13.63
C ALA A 37 -4.43 -6.96 -13.22
N ALA A 38 -3.46 -7.53 -13.94
CA ALA A 38 -2.87 -8.81 -13.58
C ALA A 38 -2.05 -8.72 -12.29
N GLU A 39 -1.22 -7.67 -12.14
CA GLU A 39 -0.43 -7.43 -10.92
C GLU A 39 -1.33 -7.12 -9.71
N GLU A 40 -2.33 -6.24 -9.86
CA GLU A 40 -3.31 -5.93 -8.81
C GLU A 40 -4.07 -7.19 -8.36
N ARG A 41 -4.50 -8.05 -9.31
CA ARG A 41 -5.18 -9.32 -8.99
C ARG A 41 -4.26 -10.31 -8.29
N ALA A 42 -3.00 -10.42 -8.73
CA ALA A 42 -2.02 -11.29 -8.09
C ALA A 42 -1.75 -10.84 -6.65
N HIS A 43 -1.59 -9.53 -6.44
CA HIS A 43 -1.44 -8.96 -5.10
C HIS A 43 -2.68 -9.20 -4.23
N LEU A 44 -3.88 -8.92 -4.75
CA LEU A 44 -5.14 -9.19 -4.05
C LEU A 44 -5.24 -10.66 -3.61
N ALA A 45 -5.01 -11.60 -4.52
CA ALA A 45 -5.09 -13.04 -4.21
C ALA A 45 -4.05 -13.46 -3.16
N SER A 46 -2.84 -12.89 -3.21
CA SER A 46 -1.82 -13.11 -2.19
C SER A 46 -2.27 -12.55 -0.84
N ALA A 47 -2.81 -11.33 -0.82
CA ALA A 47 -3.24 -10.66 0.40
C ALA A 47 -4.41 -11.34 1.09
N LEU A 48 -5.41 -11.77 0.32
CA LEU A 48 -6.51 -12.56 0.86
C LEU A 48 -6.00 -13.84 1.50
N ARG A 49 -5.11 -14.58 0.83
CA ARG A 49 -4.54 -15.81 1.37
C ARG A 49 -3.72 -15.57 2.64
N SER A 50 -2.83 -14.58 2.63
CA SER A 50 -1.96 -14.28 3.77
C SER A 50 -2.77 -13.80 4.97
N LEU A 51 -3.73 -12.90 4.76
CA LEU A 51 -4.54 -12.35 5.84
C LEU A 51 -5.57 -13.35 6.37
N ASP A 52 -6.15 -14.21 5.53
CA ASP A 52 -7.13 -15.20 5.97
C ASP A 52 -6.51 -16.28 6.86
N ASN A 53 -5.23 -16.59 6.65
CA ASN A 53 -4.46 -17.55 7.44
C ASN A 53 -3.98 -17.03 8.81
N ILE A 54 -4.28 -15.77 9.18
CA ILE A 54 -3.94 -15.25 10.51
C ILE A 54 -4.83 -15.93 11.55
N ASN A 55 -4.23 -16.75 12.41
CA ASN A 55 -4.92 -17.42 13.51
C ASN A 55 -4.54 -16.82 14.88
N ASP A 56 -3.32 -16.28 15.00
CA ASP A 56 -2.84 -15.65 16.22
C ASP A 56 -1.92 -14.43 15.96
N PHE A 57 -1.40 -13.83 17.03
CA PHE A 57 -0.53 -12.65 16.93
C PHE A 57 0.84 -12.95 16.30
N THR A 58 1.33 -14.18 16.37
CA THR A 58 2.62 -14.56 15.79
C THR A 58 2.55 -14.59 14.26
N ASP A 59 1.35 -14.84 13.72
CA ASP A 59 1.10 -14.81 12.27
C ASP A 59 1.04 -13.38 11.70
N LEU A 60 0.76 -12.36 12.53
CA LEU A 60 0.48 -11.00 12.05
C LEU A 60 1.65 -10.38 11.28
N ASP A 61 2.87 -10.45 11.82
CA ASP A 61 4.06 -9.86 11.16
C ASP A 61 4.34 -10.57 9.82
N HIS A 62 4.16 -11.89 9.76
CA HIS A 62 4.34 -12.66 8.53
C HIS A 62 3.26 -12.37 7.49
N ALA A 63 2.01 -12.22 7.91
CA ALA A 63 0.88 -11.99 7.02
C ALA A 63 0.91 -10.62 6.35
N VAL A 64 1.42 -9.59 7.04
CA VAL A 64 1.45 -8.22 6.51
C VAL A 64 2.72 -7.88 5.73
N ALA A 65 3.77 -8.70 5.81
CA ALA A 65 5.03 -8.44 5.11
C ALA A 65 4.86 -8.34 3.58
N PRO A 66 5.73 -7.59 2.86
CA PRO A 66 6.87 -6.80 3.37
C PRO A 66 6.55 -5.33 3.72
N LEU A 67 5.44 -4.77 3.21
CA LEU A 67 5.13 -3.33 3.35
C LEU A 67 3.88 -3.05 4.20
N GLY A 68 3.29 -4.07 4.80
CA GLY A 68 2.10 -3.93 5.62
C GLY A 68 2.36 -3.55 7.07
N MET A 69 1.28 -3.51 7.84
CA MET A 69 1.29 -3.20 9.26
C MET A 69 0.08 -3.83 9.95
N TRP A 70 0.12 -3.96 11.26
CA TRP A 70 -1.01 -4.38 12.06
C TRP A 70 -1.15 -3.52 13.31
N PHE A 71 -2.36 -3.52 13.86
CA PHE A 71 -2.77 -2.80 15.06
C PHE A 71 -3.44 -3.78 16.01
N THR A 72 -3.21 -3.61 17.31
CA THR A 72 -3.84 -4.42 18.36
C THR A 72 -4.39 -3.50 19.45
N TRP A 73 -5.47 -3.94 20.10
CA TRP A 73 -6.14 -3.17 21.15
C TRP A 73 -6.26 -3.96 22.45
N SER A 74 -7.19 -4.91 22.48
CA SER A 74 -7.37 -5.87 23.57
C SER A 74 -6.75 -7.22 23.21
N THR A 75 -6.80 -8.18 24.13
CA THR A 75 -6.13 -9.49 24.01
C THR A 75 -6.44 -10.24 22.73
N ASN A 76 -7.57 -10.01 22.05
CA ASN A 76 -7.95 -10.72 20.82
C ASN A 76 -8.42 -9.79 19.70
N GLU A 77 -8.22 -8.48 19.84
CA GLU A 77 -8.64 -7.50 18.83
C GLU A 77 -7.44 -7.04 18.02
N TRP A 78 -7.51 -7.27 16.71
CA TRP A 78 -6.45 -6.87 15.79
C TRP A 78 -7.01 -6.41 14.45
N LEU A 79 -6.20 -5.63 13.74
CA LEU A 79 -6.44 -5.20 12.38
C LEU A 79 -5.12 -5.25 11.63
N ALA A 80 -5.05 -6.07 10.59
CA ALA A 80 -3.87 -6.26 9.76
C ALA A 80 -4.10 -5.62 8.39
N VAL A 81 -3.09 -4.95 7.84
CA VAL A 81 -3.12 -4.27 6.54
C VAL A 81 -1.93 -4.75 5.73
N GLN A 82 -2.15 -5.40 4.60
CA GLN A 82 -1.13 -5.64 3.60
C GLN A 82 -1.24 -4.58 2.49
N TYR A 83 -0.10 -4.13 1.98
CA TYR A 83 -0.03 -3.11 0.94
C TYR A 83 0.95 -3.54 -0.16
N GLY A 84 0.58 -3.24 -1.39
CA GLY A 84 1.42 -3.38 -2.56
C GLY A 84 1.21 -2.21 -3.52
N ASP A 85 2.29 -1.81 -4.17
CA ASP A 85 2.25 -0.85 -5.26
C ASP A 85 3.21 -1.22 -6.39
N GLY A 86 2.96 -0.64 -7.56
CA GLY A 86 3.75 -0.79 -8.77
C GLY A 86 4.13 0.57 -9.35
N THR A 87 5.35 0.69 -9.85
CA THR A 87 5.88 1.95 -10.42
C THR A 87 5.53 2.15 -11.90
N PHE A 88 5.31 1.07 -12.67
CA PHE A 88 4.89 1.16 -14.07
C PHE A 88 4.27 -0.15 -14.63
N PRO A 89 2.98 -0.17 -15.01
CA PRO A 89 1.98 0.89 -14.83
C PRO A 89 1.73 1.17 -13.35
N ASP A 90 1.36 2.41 -13.04
CA ASP A 90 1.08 2.85 -11.67
C ASP A 90 -0.15 2.11 -11.11
N TRP A 91 0.04 1.37 -10.02
CA TRP A 91 -1.05 0.84 -9.21
C TRP A 91 -0.69 0.85 -7.72
N SER A 92 -1.73 0.88 -6.88
CA SER A 92 -1.64 0.69 -5.45
C SER A 92 -2.87 -0.05 -4.95
N LEU A 93 -2.66 -0.99 -4.06
CA LEU A 93 -3.73 -1.76 -3.43
C LEU A 93 -3.34 -2.06 -1.98
N ALA A 94 -4.23 -1.70 -1.07
CA ALA A 94 -4.16 -2.07 0.33
C ALA A 94 -5.34 -2.95 0.70
N ILE A 95 -5.08 -4.09 1.32
CA ILE A 95 -6.10 -5.01 1.84
C ILE A 95 -5.93 -5.07 3.35
N ALA A 96 -7.01 -4.82 4.07
CA ALA A 96 -7.06 -5.00 5.51
C ALA A 96 -8.00 -6.14 5.88
N ARG A 97 -7.67 -6.85 6.95
CA ARG A 97 -8.54 -7.82 7.63
C ARG A 97 -8.53 -7.51 9.11
N ASP A 98 -9.68 -7.64 9.76
CA ASP A 98 -9.76 -7.57 11.21
C ASP A 98 -9.97 -8.93 11.88
N SER A 99 -9.86 -8.96 13.21
CA SER A 99 -10.05 -10.17 14.01
C SER A 99 -11.48 -10.75 14.00
N GLU A 100 -12.45 -10.02 13.43
CA GLU A 100 -13.81 -10.52 13.20
C GLU A 100 -13.99 -11.04 11.77
N GLY A 101 -12.90 -11.19 11.01
CA GLY A 101 -12.91 -11.73 9.65
C GLY A 101 -13.42 -10.77 8.57
N ARG A 102 -13.63 -9.48 8.88
CA ARG A 102 -14.05 -8.51 7.85
C ARG A 102 -12.88 -8.01 7.05
N PHE A 103 -13.11 -7.88 5.75
CA PHE A 103 -12.15 -7.33 4.82
C PHE A 103 -12.46 -5.89 4.42
N PHE A 104 -11.41 -5.11 4.23
CA PHE A 104 -11.47 -3.75 3.71
C PHE A 104 -10.42 -3.55 2.62
N ARG A 105 -10.74 -2.73 1.63
CA ARG A 105 -9.85 -2.44 0.50
C ARG A 105 -9.69 -0.95 0.33
N SER A 106 -8.48 -0.52 -0.03
CA SER A 106 -8.21 0.83 -0.50
C SER A 106 -7.31 0.78 -1.72
N ARG A 107 -7.52 1.71 -2.66
CA ARG A 107 -6.64 1.94 -3.82
C ARG A 107 -5.77 3.18 -3.66
N GLU A 108 -5.83 3.83 -2.50
CA GLU A 108 -4.99 4.98 -2.18
C GLU A 108 -3.50 4.57 -2.12
N ARG A 109 -2.62 5.52 -2.44
CA ARG A 109 -1.17 5.32 -2.39
C ARG A 109 -0.66 5.59 -0.98
N PHE A 110 -0.16 4.54 -0.31
CA PHE A 110 0.33 4.63 1.06
C PHE A 110 1.82 4.37 1.22
N GLY A 111 2.55 4.02 0.14
CA GLY A 111 3.93 3.53 0.22
C GLY A 111 4.87 4.38 1.10
N GLY A 112 4.90 5.70 0.89
CA GLY A 112 5.72 6.60 1.71
C GLY A 112 5.29 6.67 3.18
N ALA A 113 3.98 6.65 3.44
CA ALA A 113 3.43 6.72 4.80
C ALA A 113 3.63 5.42 5.58
N MET A 114 3.38 4.27 4.95
CA MET A 114 3.58 2.96 5.57
C MET A 114 5.06 2.67 5.82
N ALA A 115 5.94 2.99 4.86
CA ALA A 115 7.39 2.88 5.06
C ALA A 115 7.86 3.76 6.22
N SER A 116 7.39 5.00 6.31
CA SER A 116 7.73 5.91 7.41
C SER A 116 7.22 5.42 8.77
N TYR A 117 6.01 4.86 8.81
CA TYR A 117 5.44 4.27 10.02
C TYR A 117 6.23 3.04 10.46
N LEU A 118 6.49 2.10 9.54
CA LEU A 118 7.26 0.89 9.80
C LEU A 118 8.67 1.23 10.30
N PHE A 119 9.34 2.19 9.66
CA PHE A 119 10.66 2.62 10.09
C PHE A 119 10.67 3.16 11.53
N LYS A 120 9.70 4.01 11.89
CA LYS A 120 9.58 4.52 13.26
C LYS A 120 9.20 3.43 14.27
N ARG A 121 8.32 2.50 13.89
CA ARG A 121 7.98 1.32 14.71
C ARG A 121 9.23 0.51 15.02
N LEU A 122 10.01 0.13 13.99
CA LEU A 122 11.24 -0.65 14.15
C LEU A 122 12.29 0.09 14.98
N GLN A 123 12.45 1.41 14.80
CA GLN A 123 13.33 2.23 15.64
C GLN A 123 12.91 2.19 17.11
N TYR A 124 11.60 2.30 17.38
CA TYR A 124 11.06 2.27 18.72
C TYR A 124 11.25 0.90 19.39
N GLU A 125 10.91 -0.17 18.67
CA GLU A 125 11.09 -1.56 19.13
C GLU A 125 12.56 -1.84 19.47
N ARG A 126 13.49 -1.39 18.62
CA ARG A 126 14.94 -1.50 18.90
C ARG A 126 15.33 -0.81 20.20
N LEU A 127 14.88 0.43 20.43
CA LEU A 127 15.21 1.18 21.64
C LEU A 127 14.67 0.52 22.91
N HIS A 128 13.51 -0.13 22.86
CA HIS A 128 12.90 -0.79 24.01
C HIS A 128 13.51 -2.17 24.28
N TRP A 129 13.89 -2.88 23.21
CA TRP A 129 14.68 -4.11 23.31
C TRP A 129 16.01 -3.88 24.04
N GLU A 130 16.74 -2.81 23.67
CA GLU A 130 18.00 -2.44 24.32
C GLU A 130 17.83 -2.07 25.81
N GLN A 131 16.64 -1.65 26.22
CA GLN A 131 16.31 -1.28 27.60
C GLN A 131 15.74 -2.46 28.42
N GLY A 132 15.69 -3.67 27.85
CA GLY A 132 15.22 -4.87 28.55
C GLY A 132 13.72 -4.88 28.87
N THR A 133 12.93 -4.04 28.19
CA THR A 133 11.47 -3.99 28.33
C THR A 133 10.85 -4.31 26.98
N PRO A 134 10.70 -5.60 26.61
CA PRO A 134 9.95 -6.00 25.43
C PRO A 134 8.46 -5.77 25.70
N GLU A 135 8.04 -4.51 25.78
CA GLU A 135 6.65 -4.12 25.63
C GLU A 135 6.37 -4.17 24.12
N TYR A 136 5.83 -5.30 23.65
CA TYR A 136 5.13 -5.32 22.36
C TYR A 136 4.10 -4.19 22.43
N LEU A 137 4.05 -3.35 21.39
CA LEU A 137 3.25 -2.13 21.33
C LEU A 137 1.74 -2.41 21.51
N THR A 138 1.28 -2.68 22.72
CA THR A 138 -0.01 -2.16 23.15
C THR A 138 0.23 -0.67 23.29
N PHE A 139 -0.26 0.12 22.33
CA PHE A 139 -0.10 1.58 22.32
C PHE A 139 -0.77 2.19 23.56
N SER A 140 -0.04 2.20 24.68
CA SER A 140 -0.46 2.85 25.91
C SER A 140 -0.54 4.36 25.67
N PRO A 141 -1.53 5.08 26.23
CA PRO A 141 -1.67 6.54 26.09
C PRO A 141 -0.40 7.35 26.39
N LYS A 142 0.52 6.81 27.21
CA LYS A 142 1.82 7.43 27.52
C LYS A 142 2.78 7.47 26.31
N ASN A 143 2.66 6.52 25.38
CA ASN A 143 3.53 6.41 24.20
C ASN A 143 3.06 7.32 23.04
N LYS A 144 1.82 7.80 23.09
CA LYS A 144 1.20 8.72 22.09
C LYS A 144 2.05 9.97 21.85
N LYS A 145 2.47 10.64 22.94
CA LYS A 145 3.20 11.92 22.90
C LYS A 145 4.57 11.82 22.20
N ARG A 146 5.20 10.64 22.17
CA ARG A 146 6.51 10.43 21.53
C ARG A 146 6.40 10.15 20.03
N VAL A 147 5.31 9.50 19.59
CA VAL A 147 5.05 9.28 18.16
C VAL A 147 4.65 10.58 17.49
N ASP A 148 3.84 11.41 18.15
CA ASP A 148 3.44 12.74 17.67
C ASP A 148 4.65 13.63 17.29
N LEU A 149 5.68 13.65 18.15
CA LEU A 149 6.92 14.42 17.93
C LEU A 149 7.73 13.96 16.70
N GLY A 150 7.63 12.69 16.33
CA GLY A 150 8.27 12.18 15.13
C GLY A 150 7.50 12.52 13.87
N VAL A 151 6.16 12.56 13.93
CA VAL A 151 5.27 12.82 12.78
C VAL A 151 5.41 14.26 12.28
N GLU A 152 5.63 15.24 13.16
CA GLU A 152 5.77 16.66 12.80
C GLU A 152 7.03 16.99 11.98
N ARG A 153 8.06 16.13 11.97
CA ARG A 153 9.33 16.37 11.25
C ARG A 153 9.41 15.70 9.86
N ALA A 154 8.40 14.94 9.46
CA ALA A 154 8.40 14.23 8.17
C ALA A 154 7.89 15.14 7.03
N ASP A 155 8.27 14.81 5.79
CA ASP A 155 7.88 15.45 4.53
C ASP A 155 6.41 15.94 4.54
N PRO A 156 6.13 17.24 4.30
CA PRO A 156 4.78 17.81 4.38
C PRO A 156 3.75 17.11 3.47
N ALA A 157 4.19 16.41 2.40
CA ALA A 157 3.29 15.61 1.56
C ALA A 157 2.89 14.26 2.20
N GLY A 158 3.75 13.68 3.05
CA GLY A 158 3.54 12.38 3.72
C GLY A 158 2.89 12.47 5.11
N VAL A 159 2.93 13.64 5.75
CA VAL A 159 2.33 13.88 7.09
C VAL A 159 0.85 13.52 7.16
N PRO A 160 -0.02 13.85 6.17
CA PRO A 160 -1.44 13.54 6.26
C PRO A 160 -1.70 12.04 6.34
N ALA A 161 -1.03 11.23 5.51
CA ALA A 161 -1.21 9.79 5.47
C ALA A 161 -0.60 9.08 6.69
N MET A 162 0.53 9.58 7.20
CA MET A 162 1.11 9.05 8.44
C MET A 162 0.22 9.31 9.66
N LYS A 163 -0.30 10.55 9.78
CA LYS A 163 -1.25 10.91 10.85
C LYS A 163 -2.49 10.03 10.79
N ARG A 164 -2.98 9.73 9.59
CA ARG A 164 -4.13 8.87 9.33
C ARG A 164 -3.94 7.44 9.89
N PHE A 165 -2.79 6.79 9.67
CA PHE A 165 -2.51 5.48 10.30
C PHE A 165 -2.23 5.58 11.80
N HIS A 166 -1.68 6.71 12.25
CA HIS A 166 -1.54 6.98 13.69
C HIS A 166 -2.90 7.09 14.40
N ASP A 167 -3.90 7.69 13.75
CA ASP A 167 -5.26 7.76 14.29
C ASP A 167 -5.88 6.35 14.41
N VAL A 168 -5.54 5.42 13.51
CA VAL A 168 -5.90 3.99 13.64
C VAL A 168 -5.17 3.36 14.84
N SER A 169 -3.85 3.54 14.94
CA SER A 169 -3.03 2.93 16.00
C SER A 169 -3.34 3.44 17.41
N THR A 170 -3.90 4.64 17.52
CA THR A 170 -4.26 5.27 18.81
C THR A 170 -5.75 5.24 19.12
N SER A 171 -6.53 4.56 18.29
CA SER A 171 -7.94 4.32 18.57
C SER A 171 -8.11 3.44 19.81
N THR A 172 -9.26 3.54 20.47
CA THR A 172 -9.49 2.92 21.79
C THR A 172 -9.88 1.45 21.74
N ASN A 173 -10.40 0.99 20.59
CA ASN A 173 -10.85 -0.37 20.37
C ASN A 173 -10.97 -0.62 18.85
N LEU A 174 -11.28 -1.87 18.48
CA LEU A 174 -11.40 -2.28 17.09
C LEU A 174 -12.47 -1.51 16.30
N ALA A 175 -13.61 -1.17 16.93
CA ALA A 175 -14.66 -0.40 16.26
C ALA A 175 -14.18 1.02 15.90
N ALA A 176 -13.47 1.69 16.81
CA ALA A 176 -12.84 2.98 16.55
C ALA A 176 -11.71 2.86 15.52
N GLY A 177 -10.93 1.78 15.58
CA GLY A 177 -9.89 1.46 14.59
C GLY A 177 -10.46 1.32 13.17
N ARG A 178 -11.59 0.63 13.01
CA ARG A 178 -12.31 0.54 11.73
C ARG A 178 -12.84 1.88 11.25
N ALA A 179 -13.40 2.69 12.14
CA ALA A 179 -13.88 4.02 11.78
C ALA A 179 -12.74 4.91 11.29
N ALA A 180 -11.59 4.86 11.99
CA ALA A 180 -10.36 5.52 11.55
C ALA A 180 -9.89 4.96 10.21
N LEU A 181 -9.86 3.63 10.02
CA LEU A 181 -9.46 3.00 8.75
C LEU A 181 -10.35 3.45 7.58
N LYS A 182 -11.67 3.54 7.79
CA LYS A 182 -12.59 4.05 6.76
C LYS A 182 -12.32 5.50 6.41
N SER A 183 -11.98 6.34 7.39
CA SER A 183 -11.66 7.76 7.17
C SER A 183 -10.44 7.99 6.27
N ILE A 184 -9.61 6.95 6.08
CA ILE A 184 -8.38 7.02 5.28
C ILE A 184 -8.54 6.36 3.90
N GLY A 185 -9.78 6.04 3.51
CA GLY A 185 -10.12 5.53 2.18
C GLY A 185 -10.22 4.01 2.07
N PHE A 186 -10.34 3.28 3.19
CA PHE A 186 -10.69 1.86 3.15
C PHE A 186 -12.20 1.67 3.11
N GLU A 187 -12.65 0.81 2.21
CA GLU A 187 -14.05 0.45 2.05
C GLU A 187 -14.23 -1.04 2.40
N PRO A 188 -15.30 -1.42 3.13
CA PRO A 188 -15.63 -2.83 3.31
C PRO A 188 -15.83 -3.52 1.96
N PHE A 189 -15.35 -4.75 1.82
CA PHE A 189 -15.65 -5.59 0.67
C PHE A 189 -15.76 -7.06 1.06
N ASP A 190 -16.47 -7.83 0.22
CA ASP A 190 -16.62 -9.27 0.34
C ASP A 190 -15.68 -9.94 -0.67
N PRO A 191 -14.65 -10.69 -0.24
CA PRO A 191 -13.58 -11.20 -1.09
C PRO A 191 -13.97 -12.37 -2.02
#